data_AF-A0A9D7Q4S0-F1
#
_entry.id   AF-A0A9D7Q4S0-F1
#
_cell.length_a   1.000
_cell.length_b   1.000
_cell.length_c   1.000
_cell.angle_alpha   90.00
_cell.angle_beta   90.00
_cell.angle_gamma   90.00
#
_symmetry.space_group_name_H-M   'P 1'
#
loop_
_entity.id
_entity.type
_entity.pdbx_description
1 polymer ?
#
loop_
_entity_poly.entity_id
_entity_poly.type
_entity_poly.pdbx_seq_one_letter_code
_entity_poly.pdbx_strand_id
1 'polypeptide(L)'
;MKKIYLLTIISLLIISCEKESGPTEINGSVKDKTTNAGIENADVGLFESDGENSWGLGGVLIDEIYSDADGNFTFDFEARKGYSYYVYAIKDQYWNIDGDNITFVDNTGGETDVTVFLQPEGWLSIHFKNIPPTSIYDNFDINGYVTDGFNGEDVDTIVLYKVYGNINNILYWALYGEMTSTDTLYCSAFDTTYFEIFY
;
A
#
# COMPACT_ATOMS: atom_id res chain seq x y z
N MET A 1 -18.59 14.22 58.59
CA MET A 1 -18.84 14.32 57.13
C MET A 1 -17.57 14.30 56.25
N LYS A 2 -16.34 14.21 56.81
CA LYS A 2 -15.08 14.20 56.01
C LYS A 2 -14.53 12.80 55.65
N LYS A 3 -15.08 11.71 56.19
CA LYS A 3 -14.55 10.35 55.99
C LYS A 3 -15.14 9.58 54.79
N ILE A 4 -16.19 10.10 54.15
CA ILE A 4 -16.83 9.45 52.98
C ILE A 4 -16.06 9.75 51.67
N TYR A 5 -15.44 10.93 51.56
CA TYR A 5 -14.68 11.33 50.36
C TYR A 5 -13.40 10.51 50.14
N LEU A 6 -12.78 9.97 51.20
CA LEU A 6 -11.54 9.18 51.09
C LEU A 6 -11.79 7.78 50.49
N LEU A 7 -12.97 7.20 50.72
CA LEU A 7 -13.33 5.89 50.20
C LEU A 7 -13.66 5.92 48.70
N THR A 8 -14.05 7.09 48.18
CA THR A 8 -14.43 7.27 46.76
C THR A 8 -13.18 7.41 45.87
N ILE A 9 -12.08 7.96 46.40
CA ILE A 9 -10.81 8.14 45.66
C ILE A 9 -10.03 6.82 45.51
N ILE A 10 -10.14 5.90 46.48
CA ILE A 10 -9.45 4.59 46.42
C ILE A 10 -10.14 3.63 45.43
N SER A 11 -11.44 3.78 45.19
CA SER A 11 -12.20 2.98 44.22
C SER A 11 -11.87 3.29 42.76
N LEU A 12 -11.24 4.44 42.46
CA LEU A 12 -10.90 4.87 41.09
C LEU A 12 -9.51 4.38 40.63
N LEU A 13 -8.72 3.75 41.50
CA LEU A 13 -7.34 3.33 41.21
C LEU A 13 -7.22 1.87 40.74
N ILE A 14 -8.33 1.13 40.60
CA ILE A 14 -8.33 -0.31 40.27
C ILE A 14 -8.73 -0.60 38.81
N ILE A 15 -8.86 0.43 37.96
CA ILE A 15 -9.12 0.26 36.53
C ILE A 15 -7.81 0.51 35.77
N SER A 16 -6.78 -0.29 36.03
CA SER A 16 -5.62 -0.39 35.13
C SER A 16 -5.81 -1.66 34.32
N CYS A 17 -6.48 -1.55 33.18
CA CYS A 17 -6.62 -2.65 32.23
C CYS A 17 -5.29 -2.78 31.47
N GLU A 18 -4.29 -3.43 32.06
CA GLU A 18 -3.11 -3.83 31.30
C GLU A 18 -3.38 -5.19 30.66
N LYS A 19 -3.80 -5.19 29.40
CA LYS A 19 -3.58 -6.33 28.54
C LYS A 19 -2.61 -5.94 27.44
N GLU A 20 -1.36 -6.31 27.66
CA GLU A 20 -0.27 -6.26 26.67
C GLU A 20 0.30 -7.68 26.43
N SER A 21 -0.45 -8.72 26.80
CA SER A 21 -0.07 -10.12 26.61
C SER A 21 -1.24 -11.07 26.88
N GLY A 22 -1.22 -12.25 26.26
CA GLY A 22 -2.21 -13.32 26.43
C GLY A 22 -2.96 -13.66 25.14
N PRO A 23 -4.01 -14.50 25.24
CA PRO A 23 -4.78 -14.94 24.08
C PRO A 23 -5.32 -13.74 23.32
N THR A 24 -5.03 -13.69 22.02
CA THR A 24 -5.39 -12.59 21.12
C THR A 24 -5.99 -13.19 19.87
N GLU A 25 -7.12 -12.62 19.45
CA GLU A 25 -7.83 -12.97 18.23
C GLU A 25 -7.87 -11.72 17.34
N ILE A 26 -7.35 -11.83 16.13
CA ILE A 26 -7.44 -10.77 15.11
C ILE A 26 -8.54 -11.18 14.15
N ASN A 27 -9.57 -10.33 14.03
CA ASN A 27 -10.58 -10.45 12.99
C ASN A 27 -10.31 -9.39 11.91
N GLY A 28 -9.87 -9.85 10.75
CA GLY A 28 -9.29 -8.98 9.74
C GLY A 28 -10.04 -8.99 8.42
N SER A 29 -9.80 -7.95 7.61
CA SER A 29 -10.17 -7.95 6.20
C SER A 29 -9.08 -7.33 5.32
N VAL A 30 -8.88 -7.89 4.14
CA VAL A 30 -8.05 -7.33 3.07
C VAL A 30 -8.97 -6.66 2.07
N LYS A 31 -8.76 -5.36 1.81
CA LYS A 31 -9.64 -4.56 0.97
C LYS A 31 -8.90 -3.82 -0.12
N ASP A 32 -9.56 -3.69 -1.26
CA ASP A 32 -9.09 -2.83 -2.34
C ASP A 32 -9.20 -1.36 -1.91
N LYS A 33 -8.08 -0.63 -1.97
CA LYS A 33 -7.97 0.76 -1.50
C LYS A 33 -8.91 1.71 -2.26
N THR A 34 -9.29 1.36 -3.49
CA THR A 34 -10.05 2.24 -4.39
C THR A 34 -11.54 1.95 -4.39
N THR A 35 -11.94 0.70 -4.16
CA THR A 35 -13.35 0.26 -4.19
C THR A 35 -13.88 -0.15 -2.82
N ASN A 36 -12.99 -0.35 -1.85
CA ASN A 36 -13.28 -0.91 -0.51
C ASN A 36 -13.91 -2.31 -0.56
N ALA A 37 -13.84 -2.99 -1.71
CA ALA A 37 -14.27 -4.37 -1.87
C ALA A 37 -13.27 -5.33 -1.19
N GLY A 38 -13.77 -6.45 -0.68
CA GLY A 38 -12.93 -7.53 -0.16
C GLY A 38 -12.07 -8.15 -1.25
N ILE A 39 -10.82 -8.48 -0.91
CA ILE A 39 -9.88 -9.14 -1.81
C ILE A 39 -9.74 -10.59 -1.39
N GLU A 40 -10.23 -11.49 -2.23
CA GLU A 40 -10.13 -12.94 -2.02
C GLU A 40 -8.71 -13.47 -2.28
N ASN A 41 -8.31 -14.50 -1.53
CA ASN A 41 -7.06 -15.24 -1.70
C ASN A 41 -5.84 -14.30 -1.68
N ALA A 42 -5.88 -13.23 -0.88
CA ALA A 42 -4.70 -12.45 -0.52
C ALA A 42 -3.89 -13.25 0.49
N ASP A 43 -2.58 -13.28 0.33
CA ASP A 43 -1.67 -13.92 1.27
C ASP A 43 -1.46 -12.97 2.45
N VAL A 44 -1.85 -13.40 3.64
CA VAL A 44 -1.88 -12.58 4.85
C VAL A 44 -0.92 -13.20 5.86
N GLY A 45 0.11 -12.45 6.24
CA GLY A 45 1.06 -12.85 7.27
C GLY A 45 0.88 -12.04 8.56
N LEU A 46 0.91 -12.74 9.70
CA LEU A 46 1.01 -12.15 11.03
C LEU A 46 2.48 -12.13 11.47
N PHE A 47 2.98 -10.95 11.82
CA PHE A 47 4.36 -10.76 12.23
C PHE A 47 4.45 -10.25 13.66
N GLU A 48 5.52 -10.64 14.36
CA GLU A 48 5.93 -10.04 15.63
C GLU A 48 7.30 -9.38 15.52
N SER A 49 7.47 -8.26 16.23
CA SER A 49 8.75 -7.61 16.44
C SER A 49 8.98 -7.37 17.92
N ASP A 50 10.23 -7.51 18.36
CA ASP A 50 10.61 -7.08 19.70
C ASP A 50 10.49 -5.55 19.82
N GLY A 51 9.94 -5.08 20.94
CA GLY A 51 9.70 -3.65 21.19
C GLY A 51 10.99 -2.83 21.35
N GLU A 52 12.15 -3.48 21.45
CA GLU A 52 13.46 -2.80 21.53
C GLU A 52 13.92 -2.28 20.15
N ASN A 53 13.38 -2.79 19.04
CA ASN A 53 13.70 -2.36 17.67
C ASN A 53 12.51 -1.70 16.95
N SER A 54 11.77 -0.82 17.64
CA SER A 54 10.53 -0.18 17.16
C SER A 54 10.66 0.78 15.95
N TRP A 55 11.75 0.71 15.18
CA TRP A 55 12.03 1.59 14.05
C TRP A 55 12.27 0.77 12.77
N GLY A 56 11.20 0.17 12.22
CA GLY A 56 11.22 -0.47 10.90
C GLY A 56 10.22 -1.62 10.75
N LEU A 57 10.07 -2.11 9.52
CA LEU A 57 9.34 -3.34 9.17
C LEU A 57 10.22 -4.57 9.41
N GLY A 58 10.75 -4.68 10.63
CA GLY A 58 11.39 -5.90 11.12
C GLY A 58 10.35 -6.84 11.72
N GLY A 59 10.63 -8.13 11.73
CA GLY A 59 9.78 -9.08 12.44
C GLY A 59 9.99 -10.53 12.03
N VAL A 60 9.43 -11.42 12.82
CA VAL A 60 9.34 -12.85 12.54
C VAL A 60 7.90 -13.16 12.15
N LEU A 61 7.72 -13.85 11.02
CA LEU A 61 6.44 -14.40 10.63
C LEU A 61 6.02 -15.46 11.65
N ILE A 62 4.85 -15.28 12.25
CA ILE A 62 4.28 -16.18 13.25
C ILE A 62 3.32 -17.16 12.57
N ASP A 63 2.46 -16.64 11.70
CA ASP A 63 1.42 -17.40 11.01
C ASP A 63 1.08 -16.75 9.67
N GLU A 64 0.53 -17.54 8.75
CA GLU A 64 0.20 -17.14 7.37
C GLU A 64 -1.06 -17.85 6.89
N ILE A 65 -2.00 -17.10 6.34
CA ILE A 65 -3.29 -17.60 5.84
C ILE A 65 -3.71 -16.85 4.57
N TYR A 66 -4.64 -17.44 3.82
CA TYR A 66 -5.29 -16.75 2.71
C TYR A 66 -6.63 -16.15 3.15
N SER A 67 -6.94 -14.94 2.68
CA SER A 67 -8.26 -14.34 2.87
C SER A 67 -9.37 -15.10 2.13
N ASP A 68 -10.57 -15.10 2.71
CA ASP A 68 -11.76 -15.74 2.13
C ASP A 68 -12.35 -14.97 0.93
N ALA A 69 -13.47 -15.46 0.38
CA ALA A 69 -14.17 -14.86 -0.77
C ALA A 69 -14.62 -13.40 -0.55
N ASP A 70 -14.84 -13.00 0.70
CA ASP A 70 -15.23 -11.64 1.09
C ASP A 70 -14.02 -10.83 1.59
N GLY A 71 -12.81 -11.39 1.49
CA GLY A 71 -11.56 -10.80 1.92
C GLY A 71 -11.28 -10.88 3.42
N ASN A 72 -12.04 -11.66 4.19
CA ASN A 72 -11.85 -11.77 5.63
C ASN A 72 -10.77 -12.80 6.00
N PHE A 73 -10.18 -12.63 7.17
CA PHE A 73 -9.18 -13.54 7.74
C PHE A 73 -9.21 -13.49 9.27
N THR A 74 -8.74 -14.55 9.93
CA THR A 74 -8.66 -14.61 11.41
C THR A 74 -7.35 -15.24 11.85
N PHE A 75 -6.71 -14.64 12.86
CA PHE A 75 -5.56 -15.22 13.55
C PHE A 75 -5.81 -15.37 15.04
N ASP A 76 -5.41 -16.51 15.60
CA ASP A 76 -5.42 -16.80 17.03
C ASP A 76 -3.98 -17.01 17.53
N PHE A 77 -3.51 -16.18 18.47
CA PHE A 77 -2.14 -16.28 18.98
C PHE A 77 -2.00 -15.81 20.42
N GLU A 78 -0.90 -16.18 21.06
CA GLU A 78 -0.53 -15.74 22.41
C GLU A 78 0.39 -14.52 22.32
N ALA A 79 -0.16 -13.32 22.53
CA ALA A 79 0.61 -12.09 22.52
C ALA A 79 1.57 -12.02 23.71
N ARG A 80 2.77 -11.48 23.48
CA ARG A 80 3.84 -11.37 24.48
C ARG A 80 4.05 -9.92 24.88
N LYS A 81 4.28 -9.72 26.18
CA LYS A 81 4.55 -8.39 26.73
C LYS A 81 5.83 -7.82 26.14
N GLY A 82 5.78 -6.57 25.67
CA GLY A 82 6.91 -5.88 25.05
C GLY A 82 7.16 -6.26 23.59
N TYR A 83 6.25 -6.98 22.94
CA TYR A 83 6.27 -7.23 21.49
C TYR A 83 5.21 -6.39 20.79
N SER A 84 5.50 -6.00 19.55
CA SER A 84 4.55 -5.37 18.65
C SER A 84 4.15 -6.36 17.56
N TYR A 85 2.90 -6.27 17.10
CA TYR A 85 2.34 -7.16 16.11
C TYR A 85 1.79 -6.36 14.94
N TYR A 86 1.92 -6.89 13.74
CA TYR A 86 1.31 -6.32 12.55
C TYR A 86 0.90 -7.41 11.58
N VAL A 87 -0.12 -7.08 10.78
CA VAL A 87 -0.55 -7.90 9.66
C VAL A 87 -0.05 -7.26 8.37
N TYR A 88 0.48 -8.09 7.49
CA TYR A 88 0.92 -7.73 6.14
C TYR A 88 0.15 -8.56 5.14
N ALA A 89 -0.34 -7.95 4.06
CA ALA A 89 -1.02 -8.67 3.00
C ALA A 89 -0.37 -8.43 1.63
N ILE A 90 -0.31 -9.47 0.81
CA ILE A 90 0.10 -9.36 -0.59
C ILE A 90 -0.90 -10.04 -1.51
N LYS A 91 -0.98 -9.53 -2.73
CA LYS A 91 -1.79 -10.12 -3.79
C LYS A 91 -1.14 -9.84 -5.14
N ASP A 92 -1.23 -10.82 -6.04
CA ASP A 92 -0.86 -10.60 -7.44
C ASP A 92 -1.69 -9.48 -8.06
N GLN A 93 -1.05 -8.66 -8.90
CA GLN A 93 -1.64 -7.47 -9.53
C GLN A 93 -2.01 -6.35 -8.55
N TYR A 94 -1.51 -6.40 -7.32
CA TYR A 94 -1.55 -5.29 -6.36
C TYR A 94 -0.13 -4.82 -6.03
N TRP A 95 0.00 -3.56 -5.64
CA TRP A 95 1.25 -3.00 -5.20
C TRP A 95 1.64 -3.56 -3.83
N ASN A 96 2.66 -4.42 -3.82
CA ASN A 96 3.22 -5.04 -2.63
C ASN A 96 4.42 -4.22 -2.12
N ILE A 97 4.19 -2.94 -1.80
CA ILE A 97 5.22 -2.02 -1.30
C ILE A 97 5.09 -1.90 0.22
N ASP A 98 6.20 -2.17 0.90
CA ASP A 98 6.44 -1.92 2.32
C ASP A 98 5.84 -0.60 2.83
N GLY A 99 4.76 -0.70 3.62
CA GLY A 99 4.15 0.41 4.36
C GLY A 99 2.67 0.67 4.05
N ASP A 100 2.22 0.39 2.83
CA ASP A 100 0.83 0.64 2.41
C ASP A 100 -0.07 -0.59 2.60
N ASN A 101 0.53 -1.79 2.65
CA ASN A 101 -0.13 -3.08 2.83
C ASN A 101 0.12 -3.70 4.22
N ILE A 102 0.33 -2.85 5.23
CA ILE A 102 0.61 -3.23 6.61
C ILE A 102 -0.40 -2.57 7.55
N THR A 103 -0.81 -3.29 8.58
CA THR A 103 -1.65 -2.74 9.66
C THR A 103 -1.14 -3.22 11.00
N PHE A 104 -0.80 -2.29 11.88
CA PHE A 104 -0.38 -2.60 13.25
C PHE A 104 -1.58 -3.03 14.09
N VAL A 105 -1.32 -3.95 15.00
CA VAL A 105 -2.31 -4.48 15.93
C VAL A 105 -2.22 -3.68 17.23
N ASP A 106 -3.14 -2.74 17.40
CA ASP A 106 -3.09 -1.77 18.51
C ASP A 106 -3.48 -2.36 19.88
N ASN A 107 -4.24 -3.47 19.91
CA ASN A 107 -4.72 -4.10 21.13
C ASN A 107 -4.39 -5.60 21.13
N THR A 108 -3.71 -6.05 22.18
CA THR A 108 -3.41 -7.48 22.39
C THR A 108 -4.03 -7.98 23.71
N GLY A 109 -4.21 -9.29 23.82
CA GLY A 109 -4.89 -9.94 24.95
C GLY A 109 -6.43 -9.92 24.86
N GLY A 110 -6.98 -9.86 23.65
CA GLY A 110 -8.41 -9.93 23.40
C GLY A 110 -8.71 -9.97 21.90
N GLU A 111 -9.94 -9.65 21.55
CA GLU A 111 -10.37 -9.50 20.15
C GLU A 111 -9.99 -8.12 19.63
N THR A 112 -9.49 -8.06 18.40
CA THR A 112 -9.19 -6.81 17.70
C THR A 112 -9.52 -6.92 16.22
N ASP A 113 -10.12 -5.86 15.68
CA ASP A 113 -10.42 -5.78 14.26
C ASP A 113 -9.30 -5.06 13.51
N VAL A 114 -8.93 -5.57 12.33
CA VAL A 114 -7.93 -4.93 11.45
C VAL A 114 -8.40 -4.86 10.01
N THR A 115 -7.90 -3.89 9.25
CA THR A 115 -8.16 -3.80 7.81
C THR A 115 -6.87 -3.44 7.10
N VAL A 116 -6.44 -4.33 6.20
CA VAL A 116 -5.27 -4.10 5.34
C VAL A 116 -5.76 -3.64 3.97
N PHE A 117 -5.29 -2.49 3.50
CA PHE A 117 -5.65 -1.97 2.18
C PHE A 117 -4.58 -2.31 1.15
N LEU A 118 -4.99 -2.81 -0.01
CA LEU A 118 -4.09 -3.03 -1.14
C LEU A 118 -4.45 -2.09 -2.29
N GLN A 119 -3.44 -1.44 -2.85
CA GLN A 119 -3.59 -0.58 -4.03
C GLN A 119 -3.48 -1.44 -5.29
N PRO A 120 -4.52 -1.53 -6.14
CA PRO A 120 -4.44 -2.30 -7.37
C PRO A 120 -3.42 -1.70 -8.33
N GLU A 121 -2.80 -2.56 -9.14
CA GLU A 121 -1.95 -2.16 -10.25
C GLU A 121 -2.80 -1.77 -11.46
N GLY A 122 -2.32 -0.81 -12.22
CA GLY A 122 -2.78 -0.52 -13.58
C GLY A 122 -1.57 -0.42 -14.51
N TRP A 123 -1.83 -0.28 -15.81
CA TRP A 123 -0.79 -0.12 -16.81
C TRP A 123 -1.05 1.11 -17.66
N LEU A 124 0.01 1.82 -18.02
CA LEU A 124 -0.05 2.94 -18.95
C LEU A 124 0.88 2.64 -20.13
N SER A 125 0.27 2.52 -21.31
CA SER A 125 0.94 2.35 -22.59
C SER A 125 0.96 3.68 -23.32
N ILE A 126 2.13 4.29 -23.42
CA ILE A 126 2.33 5.56 -24.12
C ILE A 126 2.94 5.29 -25.48
N HIS A 127 2.28 5.77 -26.52
CA HIS A 127 2.79 5.76 -27.88
C HIS A 127 3.30 7.15 -28.26
N PHE A 128 4.60 7.27 -28.47
CA PHE A 128 5.24 8.46 -29.01
C PHE A 128 5.16 8.42 -30.54
N LYS A 129 4.60 9.47 -31.14
CA LYS A 129 4.52 9.63 -32.60
C LYS A 129 5.22 10.92 -33.01
N ASN A 130 6.36 10.76 -33.66
CA ASN A 130 7.09 11.86 -34.28
C ASN A 130 6.31 12.40 -35.50
N ILE A 131 5.83 13.64 -35.43
CA ILE A 131 5.13 14.29 -36.55
C ILE A 131 6.03 15.36 -37.21
N PRO A 132 6.04 15.47 -38.56
CA PRO A 132 6.92 16.44 -39.22
C PRO A 132 6.68 17.89 -38.79
N PRO A 133 7.74 18.71 -38.63
CA PRO A 133 9.15 18.40 -38.91
C PRO A 133 9.85 17.64 -37.76
N THR A 134 10.61 16.59 -38.12
CA THR A 134 11.33 15.73 -37.17
C THR A 134 12.78 16.22 -36.97
N SER A 135 13.43 15.91 -35.84
CA SER A 135 14.82 16.28 -35.58
C SER A 135 15.66 15.10 -35.06
N ILE A 136 16.89 14.95 -35.57
CA ILE A 136 17.87 14.00 -35.05
C ILE A 136 18.28 14.28 -33.59
N TYR A 137 17.93 15.46 -33.07
CA TYR A 137 18.23 15.90 -31.72
C TYR A 137 17.05 15.74 -30.75
N ASP A 138 15.92 15.19 -31.21
CA ASP A 138 14.78 14.92 -30.33
C ASP A 138 15.19 13.94 -29.24
N ASN A 139 14.87 14.25 -28.00
CA ASN A 139 15.19 13.45 -26.82
C ASN A 139 14.05 13.54 -25.81
N PHE A 140 13.48 12.37 -25.45
CA PHE A 140 12.35 12.28 -24.52
C PHE A 140 12.76 11.85 -23.12
N ASP A 141 12.25 12.57 -22.13
CA ASP A 141 12.21 12.13 -20.73
C ASP A 141 10.75 11.90 -20.30
N ILE A 142 10.54 10.84 -19.52
CA ILE A 142 9.25 10.44 -18.96
C ILE A 142 9.43 10.18 -17.47
N ASN A 143 8.76 10.97 -16.64
CA ASN A 143 8.77 10.83 -15.18
C ASN A 143 10.19 10.73 -14.56
N GLY A 144 11.22 11.25 -15.24
CA GLY A 144 12.61 11.18 -14.79
C GLY A 144 13.26 9.80 -14.88
N TYR A 145 12.61 8.81 -15.50
CA TYR A 145 13.09 7.43 -15.58
C TYR A 145 13.98 7.14 -16.79
N VAL A 146 13.91 7.97 -17.84
CA VAL A 146 14.63 7.70 -19.09
C VAL A 146 15.89 8.54 -19.14
N THR A 147 16.94 8.07 -18.47
CA THR A 147 18.29 8.64 -18.60
C THR A 147 18.91 8.44 -19.99
N ASP A 148 18.35 7.51 -20.78
CA ASP A 148 18.73 7.22 -22.18
C ASP A 148 17.51 7.41 -23.10
N GLY A 149 16.98 8.64 -23.15
CA GLY A 149 15.76 9.02 -23.88
C GLY A 149 15.61 8.38 -25.27
N PHE A 150 14.38 8.26 -25.75
CA PHE A 150 14.14 7.96 -27.16
C PHE A 150 14.74 9.10 -27.99
N ASN A 151 15.72 8.78 -28.85
CA ASN A 151 16.51 9.76 -29.58
C ASN A 151 16.29 9.68 -31.09
N GLY A 152 16.12 10.84 -31.72
CA GLY A 152 16.22 11.02 -33.17
C GLY A 152 14.92 10.92 -33.96
N GLU A 153 15.05 10.86 -35.28
CA GLU A 153 13.93 11.00 -36.24
C GLU A 153 12.96 9.81 -36.24
N ASP A 154 13.38 8.64 -35.75
CA ASP A 154 12.61 7.39 -35.77
C ASP A 154 11.90 7.05 -34.45
N VAL A 155 11.65 8.04 -33.60
CA VAL A 155 10.92 7.82 -32.34
C VAL A 155 9.42 7.64 -32.62
N ASP A 156 9.10 6.44 -33.10
CA ASP A 156 7.80 5.80 -33.08
C ASP A 156 7.94 4.61 -32.11
N THR A 157 7.63 4.84 -30.83
CA THR A 157 7.89 3.83 -29.79
C THR A 157 6.79 3.81 -28.75
N ILE A 158 6.54 2.60 -28.24
CA ILE A 158 5.61 2.35 -27.16
C ILE A 158 6.39 2.10 -25.88
N VAL A 159 6.04 2.85 -24.85
CA VAL A 159 6.53 2.64 -23.48
C VAL A 159 5.38 2.12 -22.65
N LEU A 160 5.62 1.01 -21.96
CA LEU A 160 4.67 0.43 -21.02
C LEU A 160 5.26 0.49 -19.62
N TYR A 161 4.53 1.07 -18.67
CA TYR A 161 4.93 1.01 -17.26
C TYR A 161 3.73 0.81 -16.35
N LYS A 162 4.03 0.24 -15.18
CA LYS A 162 3.07 -0.02 -14.12
C LYS A 162 2.75 1.27 -13.38
N VAL A 163 1.48 1.48 -13.08
CA VAL A 163 0.95 2.67 -12.39
C VAL A 163 -0.04 2.26 -11.31
N TYR A 164 -0.51 3.20 -10.51
CA TYR A 164 -1.60 2.94 -9.57
C TYR A 164 -2.92 2.80 -10.35
N GLY A 165 -3.63 1.69 -10.13
CA GLY A 165 -4.92 1.42 -10.73
C GLY A 165 -6.06 2.16 -10.03
N ASN A 166 -7.15 2.39 -10.76
CA ASN A 166 -8.35 3.11 -10.34
C ASN A 166 -8.10 4.52 -9.78
N ILE A 167 -7.01 5.17 -10.18
CA ILE A 167 -6.67 6.54 -9.78
C ILE A 167 -6.13 7.33 -10.96
N ASN A 168 -6.18 8.65 -10.81
CA ASN A 168 -5.50 9.58 -11.69
C ASN A 168 -3.98 9.53 -11.44
N ASN A 169 -3.23 9.16 -12.46
CA ASN A 169 -1.78 9.18 -12.46
C ASN A 169 -1.28 10.43 -13.16
N ILE A 170 -0.20 11.03 -12.63
CA ILE A 170 0.45 12.17 -13.26
C ILE A 170 1.53 11.64 -14.20
N LEU A 171 1.49 12.10 -15.44
CA LEU A 171 2.49 11.84 -16.46
C LEU A 171 3.24 13.15 -16.72
N TYR A 172 4.51 13.18 -16.31
CA TYR A 172 5.46 14.20 -16.71
C TYR A 172 6.23 13.71 -17.92
N TRP A 173 6.27 14.53 -18.96
CA TRP A 173 7.12 14.24 -20.11
C TRP A 173 7.73 15.52 -20.66
N ALA A 174 8.93 15.40 -21.20
CA ALA A 174 9.65 16.52 -21.78
C ALA A 174 10.36 16.12 -23.07
N LEU A 175 10.33 17.03 -24.05
CA LEU A 175 11.23 17.04 -25.19
C LEU A 175 12.39 17.99 -24.84
N TYR A 176 13.61 17.44 -24.77
CA TYR A 176 14.77 18.18 -24.29
C TYR A 176 15.00 19.47 -25.10
N GLY A 177 15.07 20.60 -24.40
CA GLY A 177 15.33 21.91 -25.01
C GLY A 177 14.09 22.70 -25.44
N GLU A 178 12.88 22.13 -25.40
CA GLU A 178 11.68 22.81 -25.92
C GLU A 178 10.46 22.76 -24.99
N MET A 179 10.00 21.57 -24.60
CA MET A 179 8.68 21.41 -24.01
C MET A 179 8.71 20.53 -22.78
N THR A 180 8.02 20.96 -21.73
CA THR A 180 7.64 20.12 -20.59
C THR A 180 6.13 20.14 -20.50
N SER A 181 5.51 18.97 -20.48
CA SER A 181 4.08 18.82 -20.32
C SER A 181 3.76 17.98 -19.09
N THR A 182 2.54 18.14 -18.61
CA THR A 182 2.00 17.37 -17.49
C THR A 182 0.58 16.99 -17.83
N ASP A 183 0.36 15.69 -17.94
CA ASP A 183 -0.95 15.11 -18.20
C ASP A 183 -1.43 14.36 -16.96
N THR A 184 -2.74 14.31 -16.78
CA THR A 184 -3.38 13.53 -15.70
C THR A 184 -4.30 12.50 -16.34
N LEU A 185 -4.00 11.23 -16.12
CA LEU A 185 -4.65 10.11 -16.79
C LEU A 185 -5.26 9.18 -15.75
N TYR A 186 -6.58 8.98 -15.81
CA TYR A 186 -7.23 7.93 -15.04
C TYR A 186 -6.81 6.57 -15.61
N CYS A 187 -6.19 5.74 -14.79
CA CYS A 187 -5.78 4.40 -15.20
C CYS A 187 -6.64 3.37 -14.48
N SER A 188 -7.38 2.55 -15.23
CA SER A 188 -8.19 1.46 -14.64
C SER A 188 -7.30 0.42 -13.97
N ALA A 189 -7.80 -0.16 -12.87
CA ALA A 189 -7.15 -1.31 -12.23
C ALA A 189 -7.15 -2.53 -13.18
N PHE A 190 -6.05 -3.27 -13.15
CA PHE A 190 -5.82 -4.52 -13.89
C PHE A 190 -5.92 -4.42 -15.41
N ASP A 191 -5.90 -3.20 -15.95
CA ASP A 191 -6.04 -2.92 -17.38
C ASP A 191 -4.96 -1.93 -17.85
N THR A 192 -4.83 -1.82 -19.17
CA THR A 192 -3.91 -0.90 -19.84
C THR A 192 -4.66 0.31 -20.36
N THR A 193 -4.27 1.48 -19.89
CA THR A 193 -4.68 2.77 -20.45
C THR A 193 -3.72 3.14 -21.56
N TYR A 194 -4.27 3.53 -22.72
CA TYR A 194 -3.50 3.92 -23.89
C TYR A 194 -3.48 5.44 -24.02
N PHE A 195 -2.31 6.01 -24.25
CA PHE A 195 -2.12 7.44 -24.45
C PHE A 195 -1.18 7.68 -25.62
N GLU A 196 -1.51 8.67 -26.45
CA GLU A 196 -0.69 9.04 -27.61
C GLU A 196 -0.11 10.43 -27.39
N ILE A 197 1.21 10.55 -27.55
CA ILE A 197 1.91 11.82 -27.56
C ILE A 197 2.34 12.09 -29.00
N PHE A 198 1.74 13.14 -29.57
CA PHE A 198 2.14 13.69 -30.86
C PHE A 198 3.03 14.89 -30.59
N TYR A 199 4.21 14.91 -31.20
CA TYR A 199 5.16 16.00 -31.05
C TYR A 199 5.90 16.27 -32.35
#